data_AF-A0A6S6U880-F1
#
_entry.id   AF-A0A6S6U880-F1
#
_cell.length_a   1.000
_cell.length_b   1.000
_cell.length_c   1.000
_cell.angle_alpha   90.00
_cell.angle_beta   90.00
_cell.angle_gamma   90.00
#
_symmetry.space_group_name_H-M   'P 1'
#
loop_
_entity.id
_entity.type
_entity.pdbx_description
1 polymer ?
#
loop_
_entity_poly.entity_id
_entity_poly.type
_entity_poly.pdbx_seq_one_letter_code
_entity_poly.pdbx_strand_id
1 'polypeptide(L)'
;MNIEVNSLKFKHTWRPEQARVLSNLDEYVDDKRIHIVAAPGAGKTVMGLEIFNRYGLKTLAISPTLVVQNQWLDRLKDFLSDGKVPSWSTTTLETPKYFTSTTYQGLFAFDKRLSGAKEEDIEAQYETLSHWFEEHEIGMLILDEAHHLKAAWWKVLMRMVESSKDLIVVSLTATPPYDASALEWSRYQQLCGEVDEEISIPELVRSHSLAPHQDYIWMVKTDDKNISSYQRYKENLNKFIESLYEHKELQYLLSLHYWLNEDYEIVNNELLINLDECFALLGLLKHNNQELPLHVLKALDIKASDVHDISVYGWEKLLQSFLEGEHYPKVKPVQQFQETFKTFLDSKHLLRYGKVSLDNSQKKLKAFNKTQERIKACFDIAKLEYKYRASWTRLVVLADYIRDEKFQLSLDGLEAPAGAYPIFHYFIHHLEENLAHGVVLLTGRLSIMNEALIEPLAYLLPSHVKLEYEAFKAAKLKKGMKYVVLKTASPHLVSAFTQLHKEGKISTLIGTRSLLGEGWDAPHVNALILATQ
;
A
#
# COMPACT_ATOMS: atom_id res chain seq x y z
N MET A 1 34.91 -14.61 19.48
CA MET A 1 34.47 -13.73 20.59
C MET A 1 33.10 -14.24 21.03
N ASN A 2 33.01 -14.97 22.14
CA ASN A 2 31.73 -15.35 22.73
C ASN A 2 31.10 -14.07 23.29
N ILE A 3 30.33 -13.36 22.45
CA ILE A 3 29.45 -12.29 22.92
C ILE A 3 28.52 -12.94 23.96
N GLU A 4 28.25 -12.25 25.07
CA GLU A 4 27.26 -12.63 26.09
C GLU A 4 25.82 -12.65 25.51
N VAL A 5 25.59 -13.45 24.48
CA VAL A 5 24.27 -13.82 23.95
C VAL A 5 23.68 -14.92 24.84
N ASN A 6 24.51 -15.57 25.67
CA ASN A 6 24.10 -16.59 26.63
C ASN A 6 23.06 -16.02 27.61
N SER A 7 21.80 -16.27 27.24
CA SER A 7 20.54 -15.94 27.90
C SER A 7 20.02 -14.50 27.77
N LEU A 8 19.82 -14.03 26.53
CA LEU A 8 18.70 -13.12 26.30
C LEU A 8 17.45 -13.82 26.84
N LYS A 9 16.77 -13.18 27.80
CA LYS A 9 15.55 -13.73 28.38
C LYS A 9 14.46 -12.70 28.24
N PHE A 10 13.43 -13.07 27.50
CA PHE A 10 12.25 -12.23 27.39
C PHE A 10 11.67 -11.97 28.79
N LYS A 11 11.57 -10.70 29.17
CA LYS A 11 11.16 -10.28 30.52
C LYS A 11 9.67 -10.50 30.79
N HIS A 12 8.88 -10.65 29.74
CA HIS A 12 7.43 -10.80 29.84
C HIS A 12 7.02 -12.26 29.63
N THR A 13 5.76 -12.56 29.93
CA THR A 13 5.17 -13.87 29.68
C THR A 13 4.82 -14.00 28.21
N TRP A 14 5.19 -15.12 27.60
CA TRP A 14 4.77 -15.47 26.25
C TRP A 14 3.26 -15.63 26.18
N ARG A 15 2.65 -15.02 25.17
CA ARG A 15 1.22 -15.23 24.90
C ARG A 15 1.00 -16.66 24.38
N PRO A 16 -0.20 -17.25 24.56
CA PRO A 16 -0.45 -18.64 24.15
C PRO A 16 -0.07 -18.94 22.70
N GLU A 17 -0.45 -18.07 21.77
CA GLU A 17 -0.13 -18.20 20.35
C GLU A 17 1.38 -18.09 20.07
N GLN A 18 2.10 -17.21 20.78
CA GLN A 18 3.55 -17.08 20.64
C GLN A 18 4.26 -18.31 21.20
N ALA A 19 3.84 -18.79 22.37
CA ALA A 19 4.41 -19.98 22.99
C ALA A 19 4.24 -21.23 22.11
N ARG A 20 3.10 -21.36 21.42
CA ARG A 20 2.82 -22.43 20.44
C ARG A 20 3.79 -22.40 19.26
N VAL A 21 3.95 -21.25 18.61
CA VAL A 21 4.92 -21.11 17.50
C VAL A 21 6.33 -21.43 17.99
N LEU A 22 6.70 -20.90 19.16
CA LEU A 22 8.03 -21.09 19.73
C LEU A 22 8.30 -22.53 20.18
N SER A 23 7.30 -23.32 20.58
CA SER A 23 7.51 -24.70 21.03
C SER A 23 7.85 -25.66 19.88
N ASN A 24 7.50 -25.29 18.65
CA ASN A 24 7.60 -26.15 17.47
C ASN A 24 8.71 -25.71 16.50
N LEU A 25 9.55 -24.73 16.89
CA LEU A 25 10.61 -24.18 16.04
C LEU A 25 11.59 -25.23 15.50
N ASP A 26 11.82 -26.30 16.26
CA ASP A 26 12.73 -27.38 15.87
C ASP A 26 12.17 -28.19 14.68
N GLU A 27 10.84 -28.23 14.49
CA GLU A 27 10.20 -28.87 13.34
C GLU A 27 10.22 -27.97 12.11
N TYR A 28 10.10 -26.65 12.29
CA TYR A 28 10.01 -25.70 11.17
C TYR A 28 11.34 -25.48 10.44
N VAL A 29 12.48 -25.75 11.08
CA VAL A 29 13.80 -25.45 10.48
C VAL A 29 14.32 -26.54 9.53
N ASP A 30 13.53 -27.59 9.27
CA ASP A 30 13.94 -28.75 8.46
C ASP A 30 14.44 -28.36 7.05
N ASP A 31 13.80 -27.39 6.40
CA ASP A 31 14.21 -26.87 5.08
C ASP A 31 15.03 -25.56 5.17
N LYS A 32 15.40 -25.17 6.40
CA LYS A 32 16.06 -23.90 6.78
C LYS A 32 15.22 -22.64 6.53
N ARG A 33 13.90 -22.78 6.33
CA ARG A 33 12.97 -21.66 6.23
C ARG A 33 11.92 -21.76 7.32
N ILE A 34 11.75 -20.68 8.07
CA ILE A 34 10.71 -20.56 9.09
C ILE A 34 9.76 -19.47 8.63
N HIS A 35 8.55 -19.84 8.28
CA HIS A 35 7.55 -18.94 7.71
C HIS A 35 6.33 -18.81 8.62
N ILE A 36 6.26 -17.68 9.32
CA ILE A 36 5.20 -17.39 10.27
C ILE A 36 4.31 -16.28 9.70
N VAL A 37 3.06 -16.64 9.44
CA VAL A 37 2.00 -15.70 9.08
C VAL A 37 1.27 -15.30 10.35
N ALA A 38 1.43 -14.05 10.79
CA ALA A 38 0.83 -13.58 12.02
C ALA A 38 0.22 -12.20 11.88
N ALA A 39 -1.07 -12.11 12.22
CA ALA A 39 -1.83 -10.88 12.14
C ALA A 39 -1.18 -9.71 12.89
N PRO A 40 -1.46 -8.44 12.50
CA PRO A 40 -0.95 -7.27 13.21
C PRO A 40 -1.26 -7.34 14.71
N GLY A 41 -0.26 -7.04 15.55
CA GLY A 41 -0.38 -7.14 17.01
C GLY A 41 -0.05 -8.50 17.62
N ALA A 42 0.16 -9.56 16.82
CA ALA A 42 0.61 -10.87 17.31
C ALA A 42 2.00 -10.87 17.97
N GLY A 43 2.82 -9.85 17.70
CA GLY A 43 4.17 -9.72 18.26
C GLY A 43 5.25 -10.40 17.42
N LYS A 44 5.14 -10.33 16.08
CA LYS A 44 6.13 -10.85 15.11
C LYS A 44 7.57 -10.51 15.46
N THR A 45 7.84 -9.23 15.76
CA THR A 45 9.18 -8.76 16.14
C THR A 45 9.74 -9.51 17.35
N VAL A 46 8.92 -9.74 18.39
CA VAL A 46 9.36 -10.43 19.60
C VAL A 46 9.59 -11.92 19.33
N MET A 47 8.74 -12.55 18.51
CA MET A 47 8.95 -13.93 18.06
C MET A 47 10.26 -14.07 17.27
N GLY A 48 10.50 -13.18 16.31
CA GLY A 48 11.75 -13.21 15.53
C GLY A 48 13.00 -12.94 16.36
N LEU A 49 12.92 -12.08 17.39
CA LEU A 49 14.03 -11.88 18.34
C LEU A 49 14.29 -13.12 19.20
N GLU A 50 13.25 -13.87 19.57
CA GLU A 50 13.41 -15.14 20.28
C GLU A 50 13.96 -16.25 19.38
N ILE A 51 13.57 -16.28 18.11
CA ILE A 51 14.18 -17.17 17.10
C ILE A 51 15.68 -16.85 16.99
N PHE A 52 16.03 -15.58 16.80
CA PHE A 52 17.43 -15.12 16.82
C PHE A 52 18.18 -15.57 18.07
N ASN A 53 17.58 -15.39 19.26
CA ASN A 53 18.16 -15.79 20.53
C ASN A 53 18.45 -17.29 20.61
N ARG A 54 17.48 -18.14 20.19
CA ARG A 54 17.62 -19.60 20.26
C ARG A 54 18.67 -20.16 19.32
N TYR A 55 18.73 -19.64 18.10
CA TYR A 55 19.70 -20.11 17.10
C TYR A 55 21.09 -19.51 17.31
N GLY A 56 21.21 -18.32 17.92
CA GLY A 56 22.50 -17.72 18.23
C GLY A 56 23.36 -17.47 16.99
N LEU A 57 22.73 -17.14 15.86
CA LEU A 57 23.41 -16.83 14.60
C LEU A 57 23.53 -15.31 14.41
N LYS A 58 24.61 -14.86 13.78
CA LYS A 58 24.73 -13.47 13.36
C LYS A 58 23.63 -13.18 12.33
N THR A 59 22.81 -12.18 12.63
CA THR A 59 21.49 -12.01 12.00
C THR A 59 21.34 -10.66 11.32
N LEU A 60 20.75 -10.69 10.13
CA LEU A 60 20.27 -9.50 9.43
C LEU A 60 18.74 -9.49 9.39
N ALA A 61 18.10 -8.50 10.04
CA ALA A 61 16.67 -8.24 9.92
C ALA A 61 16.41 -7.16 8.86
N ILE A 62 15.44 -7.37 7.98
CA ILE A 62 15.10 -6.46 6.90
C ILE A 62 13.62 -6.08 6.98
N SER A 63 13.33 -4.79 6.99
CA SER A 63 11.98 -4.23 7.17
C SER A 63 11.56 -3.27 6.04
N PRO A 64 10.25 -3.00 5.85
CA PRO A 64 9.79 -2.08 4.82
C PRO A 64 10.13 -0.61 5.09
N THR A 65 10.16 -0.18 6.36
CA THR A 65 10.33 1.23 6.74
C THR A 65 11.36 1.43 7.85
N LEU A 66 11.89 2.65 7.98
CA LEU A 66 12.81 3.03 9.05
C LEU A 66 12.18 2.92 10.45
N VAL A 67 10.86 3.08 10.55
CA VAL A 67 10.14 2.95 11.82
C VAL A 67 10.21 1.51 12.32
N VAL A 68 9.89 0.55 11.45
CA VAL A 68 9.97 -0.89 11.76
C VAL A 68 11.43 -1.32 11.99
N GLN A 69 12.38 -0.81 11.20
CA GLN A 69 13.81 -1.07 11.41
C GLN A 69 14.25 -0.72 12.84
N ASN A 70 13.88 0.46 13.34
CA ASN A 70 14.21 0.90 14.69
C ASN A 70 13.47 0.10 15.77
N GLN A 71 12.23 -0.33 15.49
CA GLN A 71 11.45 -1.17 16.38
C GLN A 71 12.18 -2.47 16.74
N TRP A 72 12.89 -3.11 15.80
CA TRP A 72 13.70 -4.29 16.08
C TRP A 72 14.76 -4.04 17.17
N LEU A 73 15.51 -2.93 17.07
CA LEU A 73 16.52 -2.58 18.08
C LEU A 73 15.90 -2.17 19.41
N ASP A 74 14.79 -1.43 19.37
CA ASP A 74 14.10 -1.04 20.60
C ASP A 74 13.52 -2.24 21.34
N ARG A 75 13.03 -3.25 20.62
CA ARG A 75 12.49 -4.48 21.21
C ARG A 75 13.54 -5.41 21.81
N LEU A 76 14.82 -5.28 21.44
CA LEU A 76 15.91 -5.99 22.13
C LEU A 76 15.99 -5.62 23.64
N LYS A 77 15.54 -4.42 24.02
CA LYS A 77 15.47 -3.99 25.44
C LYS A 77 14.57 -4.89 26.29
N ASP A 78 13.58 -5.54 25.67
CA ASP A 78 12.65 -6.45 26.34
C ASP A 78 13.33 -7.79 26.70
N PHE A 79 14.51 -8.06 26.14
CA PHE A 79 15.31 -9.27 26.38
C PHE A 79 16.56 -9.03 27.25
N LEU A 80 16.88 -7.77 27.56
CA LEU A 80 18.12 -7.36 28.26
C LEU A 80 17.84 -6.70 29.60
N SER A 81 18.43 -7.16 30.70
CA SER A 81 18.12 -6.68 32.06
C SER A 81 18.26 -5.17 32.27
N ASP A 82 19.20 -4.51 31.59
CA ASP A 82 19.46 -3.07 31.73
C ASP A 82 18.50 -2.17 30.91
N GLY A 83 17.68 -2.77 30.03
CA GLY A 83 16.72 -2.06 29.19
C GLY A 83 17.35 -1.12 28.16
N LYS A 84 18.62 -1.30 27.83
CA LYS A 84 19.34 -0.50 26.84
C LYS A 84 19.47 -1.24 25.52
N VAL A 85 19.64 -0.49 24.43
CA VAL A 85 19.99 -1.07 23.13
C VAL A 85 21.41 -1.63 23.25
N PRO A 86 21.64 -2.90 22.91
CA PRO A 86 22.93 -3.52 23.11
C PRO A 86 23.98 -2.98 22.14
N SER A 87 25.23 -2.88 22.59
CA SER A 87 26.36 -2.41 21.77
C SER A 87 26.66 -3.31 20.57
N TRP A 88 26.25 -4.59 20.62
CA TRP A 88 26.36 -5.57 19.54
C TRP A 88 25.23 -5.51 18.51
N SER A 89 24.33 -4.51 18.62
CA SER A 89 23.30 -4.22 17.60
C SER A 89 23.59 -2.95 16.81
N THR A 90 23.08 -2.87 15.57
CA THR A 90 23.27 -1.72 14.68
C THR A 90 22.18 -1.61 13.61
N THR A 91 22.08 -0.43 12.99
CA THR A 91 21.19 -0.16 11.84
C THR A 91 21.92 0.09 10.52
N THR A 92 23.25 0.01 10.52
CA THR A 92 24.14 0.27 9.36
C THR A 92 24.74 -1.01 8.83
N LEU A 93 24.76 -1.15 7.49
CA LEU A 93 25.36 -2.27 6.78
C LEU A 93 26.87 -2.08 6.56
N GLU A 94 27.39 -0.87 6.70
CA GLU A 94 28.82 -0.57 6.55
C GLU A 94 29.66 -1.18 7.69
N THR A 95 29.06 -1.34 8.88
CA THR A 95 29.71 -1.94 10.05
C THR A 95 28.74 -2.93 10.72
N PRO A 96 28.45 -4.08 10.07
CA PRO A 96 27.45 -5.00 10.57
C PRO A 96 27.90 -5.58 11.91
N LYS A 97 26.95 -5.67 12.84
CA LYS A 97 27.18 -6.30 14.14
C LYS A 97 26.44 -7.63 14.24
N TYR A 98 26.42 -8.20 15.43
CA TYR A 98 25.82 -9.51 15.67
C TYR A 98 24.32 -9.53 15.37
N PHE A 99 23.62 -8.43 15.66
CA PHE A 99 22.26 -8.17 15.17
C PHE A 99 22.25 -6.87 14.38
N THR A 100 21.94 -6.94 13.09
CA THR A 100 21.86 -5.77 12.21
C THR A 100 20.44 -5.65 11.67
N SER A 101 19.83 -4.47 11.77
CA SER A 101 18.50 -4.19 11.21
C SER A 101 18.61 -3.19 10.07
N THR A 102 18.06 -3.47 8.90
CA THR A 102 18.06 -2.58 7.73
C THR A 102 16.68 -2.48 7.09
N THR A 103 16.53 -1.62 6.08
CA THR A 103 15.34 -1.60 5.22
C THR A 103 15.61 -2.32 3.90
N TYR A 104 14.58 -2.84 3.23
CA TYR A 104 14.74 -3.42 1.88
C TYR A 104 15.39 -2.43 0.90
N GLN A 105 15.00 -1.15 0.98
CA GLN A 105 15.61 -0.10 0.19
C GLN A 105 17.07 0.17 0.60
N GLY A 106 17.37 0.13 1.91
CA GLY A 106 18.73 0.28 2.44
C GLY A 106 19.66 -0.82 1.96
N LEU A 107 19.20 -2.07 1.96
CA LEU A 107 19.93 -3.22 1.43
C LEU A 107 20.18 -3.07 -0.07
N PHE A 108 19.15 -2.72 -0.85
CA PHE A 108 19.29 -2.51 -2.30
C PHE A 108 20.24 -1.35 -2.64
N ALA A 109 20.24 -0.27 -1.85
CA ALA A 109 21.18 0.83 -2.02
C ALA A 109 22.61 0.47 -1.59
N PHE A 110 22.77 -0.43 -0.62
CA PHE A 110 24.07 -0.93 -0.20
C PHE A 110 24.67 -1.87 -1.25
N ASP A 111 23.89 -2.79 -1.81
CA ASP A 111 24.23 -3.65 -2.94
C ASP A 111 24.85 -2.84 -4.10
N LYS A 112 24.13 -1.79 -4.54
CA LYS A 112 24.59 -0.87 -5.60
C LYS A 112 25.90 -0.15 -5.30
N ARG A 113 26.21 0.09 -4.02
CA ARG A 113 27.45 0.76 -3.60
C ARG A 113 28.61 -0.23 -3.60
N LEU A 114 28.39 -1.47 -3.14
CA LEU A 114 29.39 -2.54 -3.18
C LEU A 114 29.81 -2.87 -4.61
N SER A 115 28.85 -2.87 -5.53
CA SER A 115 29.08 -3.16 -6.95
C SER A 115 29.77 -2.04 -7.74
N GLY A 116 30.15 -0.92 -7.09
CA GLY A 116 30.98 0.13 -7.69
C GLY A 116 30.45 0.72 -9.00
N ALA A 117 29.28 1.37 -8.99
CA ALA A 117 28.81 2.33 -10.01
C ALA A 117 29.11 2.01 -11.50
N LYS A 118 29.04 0.74 -11.92
CA LYS A 118 28.90 0.35 -13.33
C LYS A 118 27.45 -0.04 -13.57
N GLU A 119 26.66 0.90 -14.10
CA GLU A 119 25.22 0.72 -14.35
C GLU A 119 24.91 -0.31 -15.44
N GLU A 120 25.90 -0.84 -16.17
CA GLU A 120 25.68 -1.63 -17.40
C GLU A 120 25.91 -3.14 -17.25
N ASP A 121 26.51 -3.61 -16.15
CA ASP A 121 26.76 -5.05 -15.96
C ASP A 121 26.02 -5.58 -14.74
N ILE A 122 24.85 -6.13 -15.01
CA ILE A 122 23.91 -6.64 -14.01
C ILE A 122 24.55 -7.81 -13.25
N GLU A 123 25.31 -8.71 -13.89
CA GLU A 123 25.88 -9.90 -13.25
C GLU A 123 26.98 -9.60 -12.23
N ALA A 124 27.90 -8.68 -12.54
CA ALA A 124 28.99 -8.28 -11.64
C ALA A 124 28.50 -7.58 -10.35
N GLN A 125 27.29 -7.01 -10.36
CA GLN A 125 26.72 -6.39 -9.16
C GLN A 125 26.41 -7.42 -8.07
N TYR A 126 26.01 -8.63 -8.46
CA TYR A 126 25.38 -9.60 -7.55
C TYR A 126 26.35 -10.54 -6.82
N GLU A 127 27.59 -10.70 -7.28
CA GLU A 127 28.61 -11.46 -6.53
C GLU A 127 29.05 -10.70 -5.26
N THR A 128 29.02 -9.37 -5.29
CA THR A 128 29.60 -8.53 -4.22
C THR A 128 28.86 -8.63 -2.89
N LEU A 129 27.54 -8.63 -2.89
CA LEU A 129 26.76 -8.71 -1.66
C LEU A 129 26.71 -10.13 -1.09
N SER A 130 26.71 -11.16 -1.95
CA SER A 130 26.84 -12.56 -1.51
C SER A 130 28.17 -12.79 -0.81
N HIS A 131 29.28 -12.29 -1.38
CA HIS A 131 30.60 -12.32 -0.75
C HIS A 131 30.62 -11.54 0.58
N TRP A 132 29.95 -10.39 0.65
CA TRP A 132 29.85 -9.63 1.89
C TRP A 132 29.12 -10.42 3.00
N PHE A 133 28.07 -11.19 2.67
CA PHE A 133 27.38 -12.06 3.64
C PHE A 133 28.29 -13.17 4.16
N GLU A 134 29.04 -13.81 3.25
CA GLU A 134 30.00 -14.87 3.60
C GLU A 134 31.14 -14.32 4.45
N GLU A 135 31.75 -13.20 4.06
CA GLU A 135 32.84 -12.53 4.80
C GLU A 135 32.41 -12.14 6.21
N HIS A 136 31.16 -11.72 6.37
CA HIS A 136 30.61 -11.30 7.66
C HIS A 136 29.92 -12.44 8.42
N GLU A 137 29.95 -13.68 7.93
CA GLU A 137 29.40 -14.87 8.59
C GLU A 137 27.93 -14.70 9.02
N ILE A 138 27.09 -14.10 8.16
CA ILE A 138 25.66 -13.94 8.45
C ILE A 138 24.97 -15.30 8.27
N GLY A 139 24.49 -15.86 9.37
CA GLY A 139 23.85 -17.18 9.42
C GLY A 139 22.33 -17.16 9.41
N MET A 140 21.70 -15.99 9.63
CA MET A 140 20.24 -15.85 9.63
C MET A 140 19.77 -14.56 8.97
N LEU A 141 18.69 -14.68 8.21
CA LEU A 141 17.98 -13.59 7.57
C LEU A 141 16.54 -13.51 8.11
N ILE A 142 16.16 -12.38 8.69
CA ILE A 142 14.76 -12.14 9.08
C ILE A 142 14.12 -11.20 8.07
N LEU A 143 13.07 -11.66 7.39
CA LEU A 143 12.28 -10.90 6.42
C LEU A 143 10.98 -10.44 7.07
N ASP A 144 10.93 -9.16 7.44
CA ASP A 144 9.73 -8.56 8.04
C ASP A 144 8.83 -7.95 6.95
N GLU A 145 7.54 -8.24 7.03
CA GLU A 145 6.53 -7.93 6.02
C GLU A 145 6.95 -8.29 4.58
N ALA A 146 7.37 -9.54 4.40
CA ALA A 146 7.85 -10.09 3.13
C ALA A 146 6.86 -9.93 1.95
N HIS A 147 5.57 -9.70 2.19
CA HIS A 147 4.59 -9.43 1.14
C HIS A 147 4.78 -8.06 0.44
N HIS A 148 5.52 -7.13 1.04
CA HIS A 148 5.86 -5.84 0.42
C HIS A 148 7.03 -5.91 -0.57
N LEU A 149 7.59 -7.10 -0.80
CA LEU A 149 8.78 -7.28 -1.64
C LEU A 149 8.52 -6.89 -3.10
N LYS A 150 9.24 -5.86 -3.59
CA LYS A 150 9.22 -5.46 -5.00
C LYS A 150 10.05 -6.42 -5.86
N ALA A 151 9.73 -6.50 -7.16
CA ALA A 151 10.42 -7.36 -8.14
C ALA A 151 11.96 -7.27 -8.12
N ALA A 152 12.52 -6.08 -7.86
CA ALA A 152 13.97 -5.89 -7.76
C ALA A 152 14.60 -6.51 -6.51
N TRP A 153 13.86 -6.55 -5.39
CA TRP A 153 14.34 -7.09 -4.12
C TRP A 153 14.34 -8.61 -4.10
N TRP A 154 13.35 -9.24 -4.74
CA TRP A 154 13.28 -10.70 -4.91
C TRP A 154 14.57 -11.28 -5.48
N LYS A 155 15.12 -10.68 -6.53
CA LYS A 155 16.34 -11.19 -7.18
C LYS A 155 17.56 -11.20 -6.25
N VAL A 156 17.70 -10.16 -5.44
CA VAL A 156 18.83 -10.00 -4.50
C VAL A 156 18.71 -11.04 -3.37
N LEU A 157 17.54 -11.16 -2.76
CA LEU A 157 17.31 -12.07 -1.63
C LEU A 157 17.41 -13.54 -2.05
N MET A 158 16.82 -13.90 -3.19
CA MET A 158 16.86 -15.28 -3.68
C MET A 158 18.28 -15.78 -3.90
N ARG A 159 19.14 -14.95 -4.47
CA ARG A 159 20.54 -15.31 -4.71
C ARG A 159 21.35 -15.45 -3.42
N MET A 160 21.08 -14.62 -2.40
CA MET A 160 21.69 -14.78 -1.08
C MET A 160 21.34 -16.14 -0.44
N VAL A 161 20.08 -16.54 -0.57
CA VAL A 161 19.60 -17.83 -0.07
C VAL A 161 20.21 -18.97 -0.89
N GLU A 162 20.40 -18.79 -2.19
CA GLU A 162 21.05 -19.79 -3.06
C GLU A 162 22.57 -19.89 -2.84
N SER A 163 23.26 -18.80 -2.47
CA SER A 163 24.71 -18.79 -2.25
C SER A 163 25.12 -19.41 -0.91
N SER A 164 24.29 -19.26 0.13
CA SER A 164 24.57 -19.82 1.46
C SER A 164 23.59 -20.95 1.80
N LYS A 165 24.05 -22.19 1.66
CA LYS A 165 23.25 -23.39 1.97
C LYS A 165 22.89 -23.50 3.44
N ASP A 166 23.61 -22.85 4.34
CA ASP A 166 23.41 -22.91 5.79
C ASP A 166 22.66 -21.69 6.36
N LEU A 167 22.24 -20.76 5.49
CA LEU A 167 21.46 -19.61 5.88
C LEU A 167 20.05 -20.03 6.32
N ILE A 168 19.66 -19.65 7.53
CA ILE A 168 18.29 -19.77 8.01
C ILE A 168 17.49 -18.54 7.61
N VAL A 169 16.38 -18.72 6.92
CA VAL A 169 15.47 -17.64 6.52
C VAL A 169 14.24 -17.64 7.41
N VAL A 170 13.95 -16.53 8.06
CA VAL A 170 12.78 -16.35 8.93
C VAL A 170 11.87 -15.31 8.31
N SER A 171 10.75 -15.73 7.74
CA SER A 171 9.76 -14.86 7.11
C SER A 171 8.62 -14.56 8.08
N LEU A 172 8.41 -13.28 8.37
CA LEU A 172 7.39 -12.79 9.27
C LEU A 172 6.44 -11.87 8.51
N THR A 173 5.18 -12.27 8.32
CA THR A 173 4.22 -11.41 7.60
C THR A 173 2.81 -11.45 8.16
N ALA A 174 2.04 -10.38 8.00
CA ALA A 174 0.61 -10.39 8.32
C ALA A 174 -0.25 -11.03 7.22
N THR A 175 0.08 -10.79 5.96
CA THR A 175 -0.76 -11.13 4.80
C THR A 175 0.10 -11.60 3.65
N PRO A 176 0.22 -12.92 3.43
CA PRO A 176 0.85 -13.44 2.22
C PRO A 176 0.17 -12.89 0.97
N PRO A 177 0.89 -12.75 -0.15
CA PRO A 177 0.37 -12.14 -1.37
C PRO A 177 -0.55 -13.11 -2.15
N TYR A 178 -1.66 -13.53 -1.54
CA TYR A 178 -2.60 -14.50 -2.12
C TYR A 178 -3.24 -14.04 -3.45
N ASP A 179 -3.41 -12.72 -3.60
CA ASP A 179 -3.98 -12.11 -4.82
C ASP A 179 -2.91 -11.78 -5.88
N ALA A 180 -1.65 -12.18 -5.68
CA ALA A 180 -0.58 -11.90 -6.62
C ALA A 180 -0.62 -12.81 -7.85
N SER A 181 0.10 -12.40 -8.89
CA SER A 181 0.25 -13.23 -10.09
C SER A 181 0.92 -14.57 -9.74
N ALA A 182 0.65 -15.63 -10.52
CA ALA A 182 1.25 -16.95 -10.28
C ALA A 182 2.79 -16.91 -10.22
N LEU A 183 3.41 -16.02 -11.00
CA LEU A 183 4.86 -15.81 -10.99
C LEU A 183 5.36 -15.17 -9.69
N GLU A 184 4.64 -14.18 -9.16
CA GLU A 184 4.97 -13.52 -7.89
C GLU A 184 4.77 -14.45 -6.70
N TRP A 185 3.68 -15.22 -6.70
CA TRP A 185 3.42 -16.25 -5.70
C TRP A 185 4.51 -17.33 -5.69
N SER A 186 4.91 -17.82 -6.86
CA SER A 186 6.00 -18.82 -6.98
C SER A 186 7.32 -18.29 -6.43
N ARG A 187 7.69 -17.04 -6.71
CA ARG A 187 8.89 -16.40 -6.13
C ARG A 187 8.78 -16.26 -4.61
N TYR A 188 7.59 -15.91 -4.12
CA TYR A 188 7.32 -15.78 -2.71
C TYR A 188 7.52 -17.09 -1.96
N GLN A 189 6.95 -18.18 -2.47
CA GLN A 189 7.15 -19.53 -1.92
C GLN A 189 8.61 -19.99 -2.01
N GLN A 190 9.31 -19.69 -3.11
CA GLN A 190 10.70 -20.11 -3.28
C GLN A 190 11.65 -19.44 -2.26
N LEU A 191 11.36 -18.21 -1.85
CA LEU A 191 12.13 -17.50 -0.81
C LEU A 191 11.73 -17.93 0.60
N CYS A 192 10.42 -17.89 0.88
CA CYS A 192 9.90 -17.99 2.24
C CYS A 192 9.62 -19.42 2.69
N GLY A 193 9.47 -20.37 1.76
CA GLY A 193 9.00 -21.72 2.07
C GLY A 193 7.48 -21.81 2.17
N GLU A 194 6.99 -23.00 2.51
CA GLU A 194 5.59 -23.20 2.90
C GLU A 194 5.29 -22.44 4.19
N VAL A 195 4.01 -22.17 4.48
CA VAL A 195 3.63 -21.50 5.73
C VAL A 195 3.64 -22.54 6.85
N ASP A 196 4.56 -22.41 7.80
CA ASP A 196 4.68 -23.32 8.94
C ASP A 196 3.59 -23.07 9.98
N GLU A 197 3.31 -21.79 10.23
CA GLU A 197 2.34 -21.38 11.25
C GLU A 197 1.53 -20.15 10.85
N GLU A 198 0.27 -20.17 11.27
CA GLU A 198 -0.65 -19.06 11.11
C GLU A 198 -1.26 -18.63 12.46
N ILE A 199 -1.14 -17.34 12.78
CA ILE A 199 -1.80 -16.70 13.92
C ILE A 199 -2.86 -15.72 13.40
N SER A 200 -4.12 -16.13 13.52
CA SER A 200 -5.26 -15.39 12.99
C SER A 200 -5.76 -14.29 13.95
N ILE A 201 -6.44 -13.27 13.41
CA ILE A 201 -7.10 -12.22 14.22
C ILE A 201 -8.09 -12.81 15.25
N PRO A 202 -9.00 -13.75 14.89
CA PRO A 202 -9.93 -14.35 15.84
C PRO A 202 -9.22 -15.06 17.01
N GLU A 203 -8.09 -15.72 16.74
CA GLU A 203 -7.27 -16.35 17.76
C GLU A 203 -6.73 -15.32 18.76
N LEU A 204 -6.15 -14.22 18.26
CA LEU A 204 -5.62 -13.13 19.10
C LEU A 204 -6.69 -12.45 19.96
N VAL A 205 -7.90 -12.28 19.43
CA VAL A 205 -9.04 -11.73 20.18
C VAL A 205 -9.47 -12.71 21.28
N ARG A 206 -9.53 -14.01 20.95
CA ARG A 206 -9.88 -15.08 21.90
C ARG A 206 -8.86 -15.21 23.03
N SER A 207 -7.56 -15.03 22.75
CA SER A 207 -6.50 -15.06 23.77
C SER A 207 -6.32 -13.74 24.52
N HIS A 208 -7.13 -12.72 24.22
CA HIS A 208 -7.03 -11.36 24.77
C HIS A 208 -5.70 -10.64 24.47
N SER A 209 -4.99 -11.11 23.44
CA SER A 209 -3.76 -10.49 22.92
C SER A 209 -4.04 -9.31 21.99
N LEU A 210 -5.23 -9.27 21.38
CA LEU A 210 -5.73 -8.18 20.56
C LEU A 210 -7.11 -7.75 21.05
N ALA A 211 -7.34 -6.43 21.10
CA ALA A 211 -8.66 -5.92 21.46
C ALA A 211 -9.69 -6.29 20.38
N PRO A 212 -10.90 -6.71 20.76
CA PRO A 212 -11.98 -6.90 19.79
C PRO A 212 -12.25 -5.56 19.08
N HIS A 213 -12.32 -5.60 17.76
CA HIS A 213 -12.60 -4.44 16.92
C HIS A 213 -13.64 -4.81 15.87
N GLN A 214 -14.28 -3.79 15.31
CA GLN A 214 -15.25 -3.92 14.25
C GLN A 214 -14.99 -2.84 13.21
N ASP A 215 -14.77 -3.27 11.98
CA ASP A 215 -14.60 -2.35 10.86
C ASP A 215 -15.96 -1.88 10.37
N TYR A 216 -16.05 -0.57 10.10
CA TYR A 216 -17.25 0.08 9.56
C TYR A 216 -16.89 0.89 8.32
N ILE A 217 -17.75 0.83 7.30
CA ILE A 217 -17.64 1.66 6.10
C ILE A 217 -18.60 2.84 6.24
N TRP A 218 -18.05 4.05 6.34
CA TRP A 218 -18.84 5.28 6.35
C TRP A 218 -19.02 5.81 4.93
N MET A 219 -20.18 5.56 4.33
CA MET A 219 -20.49 6.02 2.99
C MET A 219 -20.76 7.52 2.96
N VAL A 220 -20.01 8.26 2.13
CA VAL A 220 -20.17 9.69 1.92
C VAL A 220 -20.84 9.94 0.57
N LYS A 221 -22.00 10.60 0.56
CA LYS A 221 -22.69 10.97 -0.67
C LYS A 221 -21.99 12.16 -1.33
N THR A 222 -21.74 12.08 -2.64
CA THR A 222 -21.29 13.24 -3.44
C THR A 222 -22.43 14.24 -3.67
N ASP A 223 -22.12 15.46 -4.10
CA ASP A 223 -23.12 16.45 -4.49
C ASP A 223 -23.90 16.09 -5.76
N ASP A 224 -25.08 16.69 -5.89
CA ASP A 224 -25.97 16.48 -7.04
C ASP A 224 -25.35 16.98 -8.36
N LYS A 225 -24.41 17.94 -8.29
CA LYS A 225 -23.67 18.45 -9.45
C LYS A 225 -22.76 17.39 -10.08
N ASN A 226 -21.98 16.67 -9.28
CA ASN A 226 -21.14 15.58 -9.76
C ASN A 226 -21.99 14.42 -10.28
N ILE A 227 -23.07 14.07 -9.56
CA ILE A 227 -24.01 13.03 -10.00
C ILE A 227 -24.56 13.38 -11.40
N SER A 228 -25.06 14.60 -11.57
CA SER A 228 -25.60 15.07 -12.86
C SER A 228 -24.54 15.09 -13.96
N SER A 229 -23.30 15.50 -13.66
CA SER A 229 -22.17 15.51 -14.61
C SER A 229 -21.78 14.11 -15.08
N TYR A 230 -21.87 13.11 -14.19
CA TYR A 230 -21.61 11.71 -14.52
C TYR A 230 -22.75 11.06 -15.30
N GLN A 231 -24.01 11.33 -14.93
CA GLN A 231 -25.18 10.88 -15.68
C GLN A 231 -25.13 11.39 -17.12
N ARG A 232 -24.89 12.70 -17.31
CA ARG A 232 -24.72 13.29 -18.66
C ARG A 232 -23.57 12.65 -19.44
N TYR A 233 -22.49 12.29 -18.75
CA TYR A 233 -21.37 11.59 -19.39
C TYR A 233 -21.78 10.19 -19.86
N LYS A 234 -22.45 9.42 -19.02
CA LYS A 234 -22.98 8.10 -19.38
C LYS A 234 -23.98 8.17 -20.54
N GLU A 235 -24.88 9.14 -20.51
CA GLU A 235 -25.82 9.38 -21.61
C GLU A 235 -25.10 9.69 -22.92
N ASN A 236 -24.08 10.55 -22.90
CA ASN A 236 -23.29 10.87 -24.09
C ASN A 236 -22.49 9.67 -24.59
N LEU A 237 -21.94 8.85 -23.68
CA LEU A 237 -21.24 7.62 -24.04
C LEU A 237 -22.19 6.63 -24.70
N ASN A 238 -23.37 6.40 -24.12
CA ASN A 238 -24.38 5.51 -24.70
C ASN A 238 -24.81 5.99 -26.09
N LYS A 239 -25.10 7.28 -26.26
CA LYS A 239 -25.41 7.87 -27.57
C LYS A 239 -24.27 7.71 -28.58
N PHE A 240 -23.03 7.80 -28.13
CA PHE A 240 -21.87 7.57 -29.00
C PHE A 240 -21.81 6.10 -29.43
N ILE A 241 -21.98 5.15 -28.51
CA ILE A 241 -22.04 3.72 -28.83
C ILE A 241 -23.20 3.41 -29.79
N GLU A 242 -24.39 3.96 -29.54
CA GLU A 242 -25.54 3.87 -30.46
C GLU A 242 -25.16 4.38 -31.86
N SER A 243 -24.47 5.52 -31.95
CA SER A 243 -24.01 6.05 -33.24
C SER A 243 -23.01 5.15 -33.96
N LEU A 244 -22.22 4.34 -33.24
CA LEU A 244 -21.32 3.36 -33.86
C LEU A 244 -22.09 2.20 -34.49
N TYR A 245 -23.18 1.73 -33.86
CA TYR A 245 -24.07 0.74 -34.44
C TYR A 245 -24.80 1.26 -35.68
N GLU A 246 -25.25 2.52 -35.66
CA GLU A 246 -25.97 3.13 -36.78
C GLU A 246 -25.07 3.50 -37.98
N HIS A 247 -23.75 3.57 -37.77
CA HIS A 247 -22.80 4.00 -38.81
C HIS A 247 -22.53 2.89 -39.84
N LYS A 248 -23.37 2.83 -40.88
CA LYS A 248 -23.35 1.78 -41.93
C LYS A 248 -21.97 1.50 -42.53
N GLU A 249 -21.20 2.54 -42.86
CA GLU A 249 -19.86 2.35 -43.46
C GLU A 249 -18.88 1.69 -42.48
N LEU A 250 -18.89 2.10 -41.19
CA LEU A 250 -18.08 1.49 -40.15
C LEU A 250 -18.48 0.03 -39.93
N GLN A 251 -19.79 -0.26 -39.83
CA GLN A 251 -20.30 -1.62 -39.69
C GLN A 251 -19.85 -2.52 -40.84
N TYR A 252 -19.94 -2.03 -42.08
CA TYR A 252 -19.44 -2.75 -43.24
C TYR A 252 -17.93 -3.00 -43.15
N LEU A 253 -17.14 -1.98 -42.81
CA LEU A 253 -15.68 -2.11 -42.70
C LEU A 253 -15.26 -3.06 -41.58
N LEU A 254 -15.96 -3.05 -40.45
CA LEU A 254 -15.75 -4.01 -39.35
C LEU A 254 -16.09 -5.45 -39.78
N SER A 255 -17.07 -5.64 -40.67
CA SER A 255 -17.41 -6.96 -41.22
C SER A 255 -16.37 -7.52 -42.21
N LEU A 256 -15.39 -6.72 -42.63
CA LEU A 256 -14.28 -7.18 -43.47
C LEU A 256 -13.14 -7.84 -42.67
N HIS A 257 -13.35 -8.04 -41.36
CA HIS A 257 -12.39 -8.70 -40.48
C HIS A 257 -12.06 -10.11 -40.99
N TYR A 258 -10.78 -10.47 -41.07
CA TYR A 258 -10.32 -11.73 -41.66
C TYR A 258 -10.88 -12.99 -40.99
N TRP A 259 -11.01 -13.02 -39.66
CA TRP A 259 -11.65 -14.13 -38.96
C TRP A 259 -13.11 -14.40 -39.34
N LEU A 260 -13.82 -13.47 -40.00
CA LEU A 260 -15.17 -13.73 -40.51
C LEU A 260 -15.17 -14.49 -41.83
N ASN A 261 -14.04 -14.56 -42.52
CA ASN A 261 -13.88 -15.34 -43.73
C ASN A 261 -13.62 -16.81 -43.38
N GLU A 262 -14.43 -17.74 -43.91
CA GLU A 262 -14.28 -19.18 -43.71
C GLU A 262 -12.98 -19.73 -44.32
N ASP A 263 -12.46 -19.09 -45.37
CA ASP A 263 -11.21 -19.47 -46.02
C ASP A 263 -9.95 -18.99 -45.26
N TYR A 264 -10.14 -18.20 -44.20
CA TYR A 264 -9.03 -17.70 -43.39
C TYR A 264 -8.60 -18.74 -42.36
N GLU A 265 -7.40 -19.29 -42.53
CA GLU A 265 -6.83 -20.27 -41.61
C GLU A 265 -6.40 -19.56 -40.31
N ILE A 266 -7.18 -19.75 -39.25
CA ILE A 266 -6.88 -19.16 -37.96
C ILE A 266 -5.80 -19.99 -37.26
N VAL A 267 -4.64 -19.40 -37.02
CA VAL A 267 -3.59 -20.03 -36.21
C VAL A 267 -4.00 -19.94 -34.74
N ASN A 268 -4.15 -21.08 -34.03
CA ASN A 268 -4.67 -21.12 -32.64
C ASN A 268 -4.00 -20.12 -31.67
N ASN A 269 -2.71 -19.83 -31.84
CA ASN A 269 -1.99 -18.88 -30.99
C ASN A 269 -2.46 -17.42 -31.19
N GLU A 270 -2.96 -17.06 -32.37
CA GLU A 270 -3.37 -15.69 -32.71
C GLU A 270 -4.68 -15.28 -32.02
N LEU A 271 -5.66 -16.18 -31.98
CA LEU A 271 -6.92 -15.98 -31.24
C LEU A 271 -6.69 -15.84 -29.74
N LEU A 272 -5.83 -16.70 -29.17
CA LEU A 272 -5.52 -16.67 -27.74
C LEU A 272 -4.82 -15.38 -27.31
N ILE A 273 -4.03 -14.77 -28.20
CA ILE A 273 -3.38 -13.48 -27.94
C ILE A 273 -4.38 -12.32 -28.03
N ASN A 274 -5.40 -12.43 -28.89
CA ASN A 274 -6.36 -11.35 -29.20
C ASN A 274 -7.81 -11.70 -28.77
N LEU A 275 -7.99 -12.40 -27.65
CA LEU A 275 -9.30 -12.84 -27.16
C LEU A 275 -10.31 -11.70 -27.02
N ASP A 276 -9.88 -10.56 -26.47
CA ASP A 276 -10.76 -9.40 -26.26
C ASP A 276 -11.37 -8.88 -27.57
N GLU A 277 -10.58 -8.85 -28.64
CA GLU A 277 -11.01 -8.45 -29.98
C GLU A 277 -12.00 -9.46 -30.56
N CYS A 278 -11.70 -10.75 -30.39
CA CYS A 278 -12.54 -11.82 -30.88
C CYS A 278 -13.93 -11.79 -30.22
N PHE A 279 -13.98 -11.69 -28.90
CA PHE A 279 -15.25 -11.55 -28.18
C PHE A 279 -15.99 -10.26 -28.54
N ALA A 280 -15.28 -9.16 -28.79
CA ALA A 280 -15.89 -7.93 -29.26
C ALA A 280 -16.53 -8.09 -30.65
N LEU A 281 -15.85 -8.75 -31.58
CA LEU A 281 -16.35 -9.03 -32.93
C LEU A 281 -17.60 -9.93 -32.88
N LEU A 282 -17.54 -11.03 -32.12
CA LEU A 282 -18.69 -11.93 -31.93
C LEU A 282 -19.86 -11.21 -31.26
N GLY A 283 -19.59 -10.36 -30.27
CA GLY A 283 -20.61 -9.55 -29.61
C GLY A 283 -21.26 -8.52 -30.53
N LEU A 284 -20.50 -7.93 -31.46
CA LEU A 284 -21.04 -7.04 -32.50
C LEU A 284 -21.97 -7.79 -33.46
N LEU A 285 -21.54 -8.95 -33.96
CA LEU A 285 -22.37 -9.80 -34.83
C LEU A 285 -23.67 -10.21 -34.14
N LYS A 286 -23.58 -10.64 -32.87
CA LYS A 286 -24.74 -11.01 -32.06
C LYS A 286 -25.71 -9.84 -31.93
N HIS A 287 -25.21 -8.64 -31.60
CA HIS A 287 -26.03 -7.44 -31.48
C HIS A 287 -26.78 -7.12 -32.79
N ASN A 288 -26.09 -7.29 -33.93
CA ASN A 288 -26.66 -7.08 -35.26
C ASN A 288 -27.57 -8.24 -35.74
N ASN A 289 -27.80 -9.26 -34.91
CA ASN A 289 -28.52 -10.50 -35.26
C ASN A 289 -27.94 -11.22 -36.49
N GLN A 290 -26.61 -11.18 -36.65
CA GLN A 290 -25.88 -11.89 -37.70
C GLN A 290 -25.50 -13.30 -37.23
N GLU A 291 -25.37 -14.23 -38.17
CA GLU A 291 -24.89 -15.59 -37.85
C GLU A 291 -23.45 -15.54 -37.36
N LEU A 292 -23.17 -16.29 -36.29
CA LEU A 292 -21.84 -16.35 -35.69
C LEU A 292 -20.97 -17.37 -36.45
N PRO A 293 -19.73 -17.01 -36.82
CA PRO A 293 -18.84 -17.90 -37.56
C PRO A 293 -18.49 -19.16 -36.76
N LEU A 294 -18.91 -20.32 -37.26
CA LEU A 294 -18.76 -21.61 -36.58
C LEU A 294 -17.29 -22.01 -36.39
N HIS A 295 -16.40 -21.64 -37.31
CA HIS A 295 -14.97 -21.94 -37.18
C HIS A 295 -14.31 -21.18 -36.04
N VAL A 296 -14.70 -19.91 -35.81
CA VAL A 296 -14.23 -19.10 -34.67
C VAL A 296 -14.76 -19.66 -33.36
N LEU A 297 -16.05 -20.01 -33.28
CA LEU A 297 -16.64 -20.62 -32.09
C LEU A 297 -15.97 -21.96 -31.72
N LYS A 298 -15.69 -22.79 -32.72
CA LYS A 298 -14.96 -24.06 -32.53
C LYS A 298 -13.52 -23.85 -32.08
N ALA A 299 -12.83 -22.84 -32.62
CA ALA A 299 -11.46 -22.54 -32.23
C ALA A 299 -11.36 -22.03 -30.78
N LEU A 300 -12.41 -21.36 -30.27
CA LEU A 300 -12.51 -20.91 -28.88
C LEU A 300 -13.11 -21.95 -27.92
N ASP A 301 -13.65 -23.07 -28.43
CA ASP A 301 -14.40 -24.08 -27.67
C ASP A 301 -15.60 -23.49 -26.87
N ILE A 302 -16.37 -22.60 -27.52
CA ILE A 302 -17.55 -21.95 -26.92
C ILE A 302 -18.81 -22.13 -27.77
N LYS A 303 -19.98 -22.01 -27.15
CA LYS A 303 -21.28 -22.03 -27.86
C LYS A 303 -21.76 -20.61 -28.16
N ALA A 304 -22.65 -20.48 -29.14
CA ALA A 304 -23.31 -19.22 -29.46
C ALA A 304 -24.08 -18.60 -28.26
N SER A 305 -24.54 -19.43 -27.32
CA SER A 305 -25.18 -18.99 -26.07
C SER A 305 -24.23 -18.23 -25.14
N ASP A 306 -22.93 -18.50 -25.25
CA ASP A 306 -21.90 -17.99 -24.33
C ASP A 306 -21.35 -16.63 -24.81
N VAL A 307 -21.69 -16.21 -26.03
CA VAL A 307 -21.35 -14.90 -26.57
C VAL A 307 -22.28 -13.85 -25.97
N HIS A 308 -21.73 -12.79 -25.40
CA HIS A 308 -22.49 -11.65 -24.87
C HIS A 308 -22.50 -10.48 -25.86
N ASP A 309 -23.42 -9.52 -25.67
CA ASP A 309 -23.39 -8.26 -26.43
C ASP A 309 -22.06 -7.52 -26.21
N ILE A 310 -21.59 -6.80 -27.22
CA ILE A 310 -20.33 -6.06 -27.13
C ILE A 310 -20.40 -4.99 -26.03
N SER A 311 -19.43 -5.05 -25.12
CA SER A 311 -19.27 -4.08 -24.03
C SER A 311 -18.56 -2.81 -24.53
N VAL A 312 -18.54 -1.74 -23.73
CA VAL A 312 -17.75 -0.53 -24.05
C VAL A 312 -16.26 -0.86 -24.21
N TYR A 313 -15.74 -1.77 -23.38
CA TYR A 313 -14.37 -2.27 -23.49
C TYR A 313 -14.17 -3.07 -24.77
N GLY A 314 -15.15 -3.90 -25.16
CA GLY A 314 -15.13 -4.60 -26.44
C GLY A 314 -15.06 -3.63 -27.62
N TRP A 315 -15.84 -2.54 -27.58
CA TRP A 315 -15.76 -1.48 -28.58
C TRP A 315 -14.38 -0.82 -28.65
N GLU A 316 -13.75 -0.51 -27.51
CA GLU A 316 -12.37 0.01 -27.48
C GLU A 316 -11.40 -0.94 -28.20
N LYS A 317 -11.51 -2.25 -27.95
CA LYS A 317 -10.63 -3.28 -28.52
C LYS A 317 -10.85 -3.47 -30.01
N LEU A 318 -12.11 -3.57 -30.42
CA LEU A 318 -12.46 -3.75 -31.83
C LEU A 318 -12.06 -2.54 -32.66
N LEU A 319 -12.30 -1.32 -32.18
CA LEU A 319 -11.87 -0.10 -32.87
C LEU A 319 -10.35 0.05 -32.88
N GLN A 320 -9.67 -0.33 -31.79
CA GLN A 320 -8.21 -0.32 -31.75
C GLN A 320 -7.61 -1.24 -32.82
N SER A 321 -8.13 -2.47 -32.91
CA SER A 321 -7.69 -3.39 -33.96
C SER A 321 -8.05 -2.89 -35.35
N PHE A 322 -9.24 -2.31 -35.53
CA PHE A 322 -9.61 -1.72 -36.81
C PHE A 322 -8.67 -0.60 -37.23
N LEU A 323 -8.13 0.19 -36.31
CA LEU A 323 -7.24 1.31 -36.63
C LEU A 323 -5.78 0.92 -36.83
N GLU A 324 -5.27 -0.05 -36.06
CA GLU A 324 -3.83 -0.35 -35.98
C GLU A 324 -3.49 -1.85 -36.09
N GLY A 325 -4.49 -2.72 -36.12
CA GLY A 325 -4.33 -4.17 -36.22
C GLY A 325 -4.05 -4.67 -37.64
N GLU A 326 -3.76 -5.97 -37.74
CA GLU A 326 -3.42 -6.62 -39.01
C GLU A 326 -4.59 -7.43 -39.61
N HIS A 327 -5.71 -7.55 -38.90
CA HIS A 327 -6.82 -8.43 -39.27
C HIS A 327 -7.81 -7.82 -40.28
N TYR A 328 -7.43 -6.72 -40.94
CA TYR A 328 -8.28 -6.00 -41.90
C TYR A 328 -7.56 -5.76 -43.24
N PRO A 329 -8.30 -5.68 -44.37
CA PRO A 329 -7.73 -5.39 -45.69
C PRO A 329 -6.92 -4.09 -45.75
N LYS A 330 -5.63 -4.20 -46.08
CA LYS A 330 -4.72 -3.05 -46.29
C LYS A 330 -4.92 -2.40 -47.69
N VAL A 331 -6.16 -2.04 -48.03
CA VAL A 331 -6.54 -1.38 -49.30
C VAL A 331 -6.81 0.10 -49.10
N LYS A 332 -6.59 0.92 -50.14
CA LYS A 332 -6.69 2.39 -50.06
C LYS A 332 -8.01 2.92 -49.44
N PRO A 333 -9.21 2.41 -49.79
CA PRO A 333 -10.46 2.90 -49.20
C PRO A 333 -10.54 2.67 -47.68
N VAL A 334 -10.11 1.50 -47.21
CA VAL A 334 -10.11 1.15 -45.78
C VAL A 334 -9.14 2.06 -45.02
N GLN A 335 -7.93 2.26 -45.56
CA GLN A 335 -6.91 3.12 -44.96
C GLN A 335 -7.34 4.58 -44.87
N GLN A 336 -7.99 5.11 -45.91
CA GLN A 336 -8.54 6.47 -45.88
C GLN A 336 -9.62 6.65 -44.80
N PHE A 337 -10.49 5.64 -44.63
CA PHE A 337 -11.47 5.66 -43.56
C PHE A 337 -10.80 5.58 -42.19
N GLN A 338 -9.82 4.69 -41.99
CA GLN A 338 -9.06 4.57 -40.74
C GLN A 338 -8.43 5.90 -40.32
N GLU A 339 -7.77 6.62 -41.25
CA GLU A 339 -7.17 7.93 -40.98
C GLU A 339 -8.20 8.99 -40.59
N THR A 340 -9.32 9.03 -41.32
CA THR A 340 -10.43 9.96 -41.06
C THR A 340 -11.08 9.67 -39.71
N PHE A 341 -11.32 8.40 -39.41
CA PHE A 341 -11.95 7.95 -38.18
C PHE A 341 -11.03 8.16 -36.96
N LYS A 342 -9.73 7.90 -37.11
CA LYS A 342 -8.72 8.20 -36.08
C LYS A 342 -8.70 9.69 -35.74
N THR A 343 -8.72 10.56 -36.76
CA THR A 343 -8.80 12.01 -36.58
C THR A 343 -10.09 12.43 -35.86
N PHE A 344 -11.22 11.81 -36.21
CA PHE A 344 -12.49 12.03 -35.54
C PHE A 344 -12.45 11.63 -34.05
N LEU A 345 -11.94 10.44 -33.72
CA LEU A 345 -11.78 10.00 -32.33
C LEU A 345 -10.86 10.92 -31.52
N ASP A 346 -9.76 11.39 -32.12
CA ASP A 346 -8.83 12.33 -31.47
C ASP A 346 -9.51 13.67 -31.16
N SER A 347 -10.28 14.21 -32.12
CA SER A 347 -11.05 15.44 -31.95
C SER A 347 -12.08 15.37 -30.81
N LYS A 348 -12.55 14.16 -30.50
CA LYS A 348 -13.48 13.85 -29.40
C LYS A 348 -12.75 13.48 -28.09
N HIS A 349 -11.42 13.49 -28.08
CA HIS A 349 -10.57 13.05 -26.96
C HIS A 349 -10.80 11.59 -26.54
N LEU A 350 -11.10 10.72 -27.52
CA LEU A 350 -11.32 9.28 -27.35
C LEU A 350 -10.08 8.45 -27.66
N LEU A 351 -8.93 9.10 -27.92
CA LEU A 351 -7.63 8.47 -28.04
C LEU A 351 -6.72 8.90 -26.87
N ARG A 352 -6.01 7.94 -26.27
CA ARG A 352 -5.02 8.17 -25.20
C ARG A 352 -3.76 7.38 -25.46
N TYR A 353 -2.64 8.09 -25.62
CA TYR A 353 -1.34 7.48 -25.94
C TYR A 353 -1.42 6.55 -27.17
N GLY A 354 -2.21 6.97 -28.18
CA GLY A 354 -2.47 6.18 -29.39
C GLY A 354 -3.55 5.10 -29.25
N LYS A 355 -4.07 4.83 -28.04
CA LYS A 355 -5.08 3.80 -27.81
C LYS A 355 -6.50 4.35 -27.74
N VAL A 356 -7.48 3.63 -28.29
CA VAL A 356 -8.91 3.94 -28.15
C VAL A 356 -9.35 3.80 -26.69
N SER A 357 -9.99 4.84 -26.15
CA SER A 357 -10.49 4.91 -24.78
C SER A 357 -11.82 5.68 -24.76
N LEU A 358 -12.91 4.91 -24.78
CA LEU A 358 -14.29 5.38 -24.77
C LEU A 358 -14.80 5.63 -23.35
N ASP A 359 -14.48 4.72 -22.40
CA ASP A 359 -14.87 4.89 -21.01
C ASP A 359 -13.77 5.59 -20.18
N ASN A 360 -14.10 6.80 -19.76
CA ASN A 360 -13.33 7.68 -18.91
C ASN A 360 -14.02 7.94 -17.57
N SER A 361 -14.99 7.08 -17.22
CA SER A 361 -15.72 7.08 -15.96
C SER A 361 -14.77 7.16 -14.77
N GLN A 362 -13.67 6.40 -14.75
CA GLN A 362 -12.70 6.44 -13.64
C GLN A 362 -12.13 7.85 -13.39
N LYS A 363 -11.80 8.61 -14.43
CA LYS A 363 -11.30 10.00 -14.28
C LYS A 363 -12.39 10.91 -13.71
N LYS A 364 -13.65 10.71 -14.13
CA LYS A 364 -14.79 11.44 -13.57
C LYS A 364 -15.08 11.03 -12.12
N LEU A 365 -15.03 9.74 -11.80
CA LEU A 365 -15.20 9.21 -10.45
C LEU A 365 -14.12 9.70 -9.49
N LYS A 366 -12.89 9.97 -9.97
CA LYS A 366 -11.89 10.69 -9.14
C LYS A 366 -12.35 12.09 -8.72
N ALA A 367 -13.23 12.76 -9.47
CA ALA A 367 -13.84 14.02 -9.05
C ALA A 367 -14.94 13.85 -7.99
N PHE A 368 -15.45 12.61 -7.80
CA PHE A 368 -16.36 12.25 -6.71
C PHE A 368 -15.61 12.06 -5.39
N ASN A 369 -14.27 12.05 -5.42
CA ASN A 369 -13.46 12.12 -4.22
C ASN A 369 -13.51 13.54 -3.63
N LYS A 370 -14.73 13.99 -3.32
CA LYS A 370 -14.98 15.24 -2.63
C LYS A 370 -14.41 15.17 -1.24
N THR A 371 -13.73 16.25 -0.90
CA THR A 371 -12.95 16.32 0.31
C THR A 371 -13.76 16.79 1.50
N GLN A 372 -14.61 17.80 1.32
CA GLN A 372 -15.23 18.46 2.46
C GLN A 372 -16.20 17.53 3.19
N GLU A 373 -16.98 16.75 2.45
CA GLU A 373 -17.90 15.78 3.02
C GLU A 373 -17.15 14.64 3.74
N ARG A 374 -15.94 14.27 3.29
CA ARG A 374 -15.06 13.32 4.01
C ARG A 374 -14.51 13.92 5.29
N ILE A 375 -14.05 15.16 5.25
CA ILE A 375 -13.58 15.88 6.44
C ILE A 375 -14.71 15.94 7.48
N LYS A 376 -15.93 16.28 7.02
CA LYS A 376 -17.13 16.28 7.87
C LYS A 376 -17.45 14.88 8.39
N ALA A 377 -17.38 13.84 7.57
CA ALA A 377 -17.59 12.46 8.02
C ALA A 377 -16.58 12.05 9.12
N CYS A 378 -15.28 12.38 8.95
CA CYS A 378 -14.28 12.14 9.98
C CYS A 378 -14.64 12.85 11.29
N PHE A 379 -15.14 14.08 11.19
CA PHE A 379 -15.59 14.85 12.35
C PHE A 379 -16.85 14.26 13.01
N ASP A 380 -17.83 13.84 12.22
CA ASP A 380 -19.06 13.23 12.72
C ASP A 380 -18.76 11.91 13.45
N ILE A 381 -17.87 11.07 12.90
CA ILE A 381 -17.38 9.86 13.57
C ILE A 381 -16.64 10.22 14.85
N ALA A 382 -15.72 11.18 14.81
CA ALA A 382 -14.97 11.61 16.00
C ALA A 382 -15.91 12.12 17.11
N LYS A 383 -16.98 12.84 16.78
CA LYS A 383 -18.00 13.28 17.76
C LYS A 383 -18.72 12.11 18.42
N LEU A 384 -19.01 11.04 17.68
CA LEU A 384 -19.58 9.82 18.24
C LEU A 384 -18.59 9.18 19.22
N GLU A 385 -17.32 9.07 18.83
CA GLU A 385 -16.27 8.51 19.70
C GLU A 385 -16.09 9.33 20.99
N TYR A 386 -16.01 10.67 20.90
CA TYR A 386 -15.93 11.53 22.08
C TYR A 386 -17.15 11.37 23.00
N LYS A 387 -18.36 11.25 22.42
CA LYS A 387 -19.61 11.12 23.18
C LYS A 387 -19.61 9.86 24.04
N TYR A 388 -19.15 8.73 23.51
CA TYR A 388 -19.23 7.44 24.21
C TYR A 388 -17.97 7.11 25.02
N ARG A 389 -16.78 7.57 24.60
CA ARG A 389 -15.51 7.28 25.30
C ARG A 389 -15.08 8.37 26.26
N ALA A 390 -15.55 9.61 26.10
CA ALA A 390 -15.20 10.75 26.94
C ALA A 390 -13.68 10.86 27.18
N SER A 391 -13.21 10.87 28.44
CA SER A 391 -11.78 10.99 28.81
C SER A 391 -10.91 9.81 28.37
N TRP A 392 -11.52 8.67 28.04
CA TRP A 392 -10.81 7.49 27.53
C TRP A 392 -10.53 7.56 26.03
N THR A 393 -10.95 8.62 25.33
CA THR A 393 -10.73 8.73 23.87
C THR A 393 -9.25 8.72 23.53
N ARG A 394 -8.85 7.79 22.64
CA ARG A 394 -7.51 7.66 22.05
C ARG A 394 -7.69 7.49 20.54
N LEU A 395 -8.15 8.56 19.91
CA LEU A 395 -8.58 8.58 18.52
C LEU A 395 -7.41 8.90 17.60
N VAL A 396 -7.27 8.13 16.52
CA VAL A 396 -6.32 8.40 15.45
C VAL A 396 -7.05 8.62 14.14
N VAL A 397 -6.67 9.66 13.40
CA VAL A 397 -7.19 9.91 12.05
C VAL A 397 -6.03 9.92 11.06
N LEU A 398 -6.05 8.99 10.09
CA LEU A 398 -4.99 8.85 9.08
C LEU A 398 -5.50 9.29 7.71
N ALA A 399 -4.76 10.18 7.05
CA ALA A 399 -4.97 10.58 5.67
C ALA A 399 -3.77 10.17 4.78
N ASP A 400 -3.96 10.06 3.47
CA ASP A 400 -2.85 9.74 2.55
C ASP A 400 -1.87 10.90 2.38
N TYR A 401 -2.39 12.12 2.42
CA TYR A 401 -1.63 13.34 2.13
C TYR A 401 -1.78 14.35 3.26
N ILE A 402 -0.77 15.21 3.43
CA ILE A 402 -0.84 16.27 4.44
C ILE A 402 -1.76 17.40 3.98
N ARG A 403 -1.68 17.78 2.69
CA ARG A 403 -2.40 18.92 2.08
C ARG A 403 -2.22 20.24 2.84
N ASP A 404 -0.96 20.51 3.20
CA ASP A 404 -0.54 21.81 3.70
C ASP A 404 0.20 22.58 2.61
N GLU A 405 -0.44 22.99 1.51
CA GLU A 405 0.21 23.85 0.49
C GLU A 405 0.53 25.28 1.01
N LYS A 406 0.82 25.41 2.32
CA LYS A 406 1.31 26.53 3.15
C LYS A 406 0.27 27.43 3.83
N PHE A 407 -0.81 26.83 4.32
CA PHE A 407 -1.81 27.43 5.24
C PHE A 407 -2.81 28.46 4.64
N GLN A 408 -2.95 28.52 3.33
CA GLN A 408 -3.74 29.55 2.64
C GLN A 408 -5.25 29.29 2.52
N LEU A 409 -5.75 28.16 3.00
CA LEU A 409 -7.18 27.92 3.07
C LEU A 409 -7.64 28.35 4.45
N SER A 410 -7.93 29.64 4.62
CA SER A 410 -9.06 29.94 5.50
C SER A 410 -10.20 29.09 4.96
N LEU A 411 -10.78 28.22 5.79
CA LEU A 411 -11.98 27.47 5.42
C LEU A 411 -13.20 28.41 5.30
N ASP A 412 -12.99 29.65 4.84
CA ASP A 412 -13.98 30.64 4.45
C ASP A 412 -14.47 30.31 3.04
N GLY A 413 -14.99 29.09 2.84
CA GLY A 413 -15.79 28.73 1.66
C GLY A 413 -15.06 28.17 0.42
N LEU A 414 -13.76 27.86 0.46
CA LEU A 414 -13.05 27.18 -0.64
C LEU A 414 -13.01 25.66 -0.46
N GLU A 415 -13.27 24.91 -1.54
CA GLU A 415 -13.14 23.44 -1.60
C GLU A 415 -11.66 23.02 -1.47
N ALA A 416 -11.20 22.77 -0.25
CA ALA A 416 -9.89 22.18 0.01
C ALA A 416 -9.88 20.68 -0.37
N PRO A 417 -8.74 20.09 -0.81
CA PRO A 417 -8.57 18.63 -0.99
C PRO A 417 -8.24 17.89 0.32
N ALA A 418 -8.61 16.62 0.45
CA ALA A 418 -8.63 15.91 1.74
C ALA A 418 -7.21 15.58 2.16
N GLY A 419 -6.90 15.88 3.42
CA GLY A 419 -5.61 15.61 3.99
C GLY A 419 -5.60 15.82 5.50
N ALA A 420 -4.49 15.43 6.12
CA ALA A 420 -4.30 15.52 7.56
C ALA A 420 -4.48 16.96 8.07
N TYR A 421 -3.95 17.96 7.36
CA TYR A 421 -4.09 19.36 7.76
C TYR A 421 -5.54 19.89 7.66
N PRO A 422 -6.27 19.73 6.53
CA PRO A 422 -7.68 20.14 6.46
C PRO A 422 -8.59 19.48 7.51
N ILE A 423 -8.37 18.19 7.81
CA ILE A 423 -9.10 17.49 8.87
C ILE A 423 -8.79 18.12 10.23
N PHE A 424 -7.51 18.27 10.58
CA PHE A 424 -7.08 18.93 11.81
C PHE A 424 -7.67 20.33 11.95
N HIS A 425 -7.55 21.14 10.89
CA HIS A 425 -8.07 22.50 10.88
C HIS A 425 -9.59 22.52 11.08
N TYR A 426 -10.34 21.61 10.47
CA TYR A 426 -11.78 21.50 10.70
C TYR A 426 -12.11 21.16 12.16
N PHE A 427 -11.39 20.20 12.75
CA PHE A 427 -11.61 19.76 14.13
C PHE A 427 -11.42 20.90 15.13
N ILE A 428 -10.30 21.63 15.07
CA ILE A 428 -10.00 22.69 16.04
C ILE A 428 -10.98 23.88 15.96
N HIS A 429 -11.67 24.07 14.83
CA HIS A 429 -12.69 25.13 14.66
C HIS A 429 -14.09 24.68 15.05
N HIS A 430 -14.43 23.39 14.91
CA HIS A 430 -15.79 22.90 15.12
C HIS A 430 -15.98 22.16 16.45
N LEU A 431 -14.90 21.76 17.13
CA LEU A 431 -14.96 21.21 18.49
C LEU A 431 -15.16 22.30 19.55
N GLU A 432 -15.69 21.86 20.69
CA GLU A 432 -15.70 22.60 21.95
C GLU A 432 -14.28 22.76 22.50
N GLU A 433 -14.05 23.77 23.33
CA GLU A 433 -12.69 24.18 23.70
C GLU A 433 -11.90 23.09 24.45
N ASN A 434 -12.54 22.44 25.40
CA ASN A 434 -11.99 21.33 26.16
C ASN A 434 -11.50 20.17 25.26
N LEU A 435 -12.27 19.81 24.24
CA LEU A 435 -11.91 18.72 23.31
C LEU A 435 -10.86 19.16 22.30
N ALA A 436 -10.95 20.40 21.81
CA ALA A 436 -9.99 20.93 20.85
C ALA A 436 -8.56 20.91 21.42
N HIS A 437 -8.36 21.22 22.70
CA HIS A 437 -7.02 21.20 23.34
C HIS A 437 -6.26 19.87 23.17
N GLY A 438 -6.99 18.75 23.13
CA GLY A 438 -6.42 17.42 22.96
C GLY A 438 -6.20 16.99 21.50
N VAL A 439 -6.45 17.87 20.53
CA VAL A 439 -6.28 17.58 19.09
C VAL A 439 -4.91 18.06 18.61
N VAL A 440 -4.15 17.16 17.97
CA VAL A 440 -2.84 17.49 17.38
C VAL A 440 -2.73 17.00 15.94
N LEU A 441 -1.83 17.64 15.19
CA LEU A 441 -1.39 17.21 13.87
C LEU A 441 0.05 16.72 13.98
N LEU A 442 0.33 15.50 13.54
CA LEU A 442 1.67 14.93 13.46
C LEU A 442 1.88 14.29 12.09
N THR A 443 2.78 14.87 11.30
CA THR A 443 3.16 14.36 9.97
C THR A 443 4.65 14.49 9.77
N GLY A 444 5.20 13.86 8.72
CA GLY A 444 6.65 13.84 8.48
C GLY A 444 7.30 15.22 8.26
N ARG A 445 6.51 16.26 7.95
CA ARG A 445 7.03 17.64 7.73
C ARG A 445 6.30 18.74 8.51
N LEU A 446 5.11 18.44 9.05
CA LEU A 446 4.28 19.43 9.74
C LEU A 446 3.73 18.83 11.03
N SER A 447 4.04 19.50 12.15
CA SER A 447 3.52 19.15 13.47
C SER A 447 2.90 20.38 14.12
N ILE A 448 1.65 20.26 14.57
CA ILE A 448 0.88 21.36 15.18
C ILE A 448 0.20 20.83 16.44
N MET A 449 0.25 21.60 17.52
CA MET A 449 -0.40 21.26 18.79
C MET A 449 -0.81 22.50 19.55
N ASN A 450 -1.67 22.32 20.56
CA ASN A 450 -2.04 23.39 21.48
C ASN A 450 -0.83 23.79 22.34
N GLU A 451 -0.68 25.09 22.63
CA GLU A 451 0.42 25.65 23.43
C GLU A 451 0.51 25.01 24.82
N ALA A 452 -0.62 24.64 25.44
CA ALA A 452 -0.65 24.00 26.75
C ALA A 452 0.03 22.62 26.81
N LEU A 453 0.24 21.97 25.66
CA LEU A 453 0.90 20.67 25.57
C LEU A 453 2.43 20.77 25.40
N ILE A 454 2.99 21.97 25.23
CA ILE A 454 4.42 22.18 24.94
C ILE A 454 5.30 21.80 26.12
N GLU A 455 4.93 22.20 27.35
CA GLU A 455 5.69 21.85 28.55
C GLU A 455 5.68 20.33 28.80
N PRO A 456 4.53 19.63 28.78
CA PRO A 456 4.50 18.17 28.83
C PRO A 456 5.34 17.49 27.73
N LEU A 457 5.35 18.03 26.51
CA LEU A 457 6.15 17.49 25.40
C LEU A 457 7.64 17.67 25.67
N ALA A 458 8.07 18.85 26.10
CA ALA A 458 9.46 19.17 26.38
C ALA A 458 10.05 18.25 27.46
N TYR A 459 9.25 17.88 28.47
CA TYR A 459 9.67 16.94 29.52
C TYR A 459 9.97 15.52 29.00
N LEU A 460 9.31 15.10 27.92
CA LEU A 460 9.50 13.78 27.31
C LEU A 460 10.64 13.74 26.30
N LEU A 461 11.14 14.91 25.87
CA LEU A 461 12.25 14.98 24.94
C LEU A 461 13.59 14.83 25.65
N PRO A 462 14.59 14.16 25.05
CA PRO A 462 15.94 14.11 25.59
C PRO A 462 16.52 15.52 25.79
N SER A 463 17.38 15.70 26.80
CA SER A 463 17.98 17.00 27.14
C SER A 463 18.78 17.67 26.02
N HIS A 464 19.28 16.90 25.05
CA HIS A 464 20.00 17.42 23.88
C HIS A 464 19.07 17.90 22.75
N VAL A 465 17.77 17.57 22.79
CA VAL A 465 16.79 18.00 21.80
C VAL A 465 16.18 19.31 22.24
N LYS A 466 16.56 20.40 21.58
CA LYS A 466 15.95 21.71 21.82
C LYS A 466 14.60 21.80 21.10
N LEU A 467 13.55 22.08 21.87
CA LEU A 467 12.21 22.30 21.32
C LEU A 467 12.09 23.72 20.79
N GLU A 468 11.89 23.86 19.48
CA GLU A 468 11.68 25.11 18.78
C GLU A 468 10.29 25.10 18.17
N TYR A 469 9.53 26.18 18.37
CA TYR A 469 8.17 26.31 17.89
C TYR A 469 7.82 27.78 17.63
N GLU A 470 6.80 28.01 16.82
CA GLU A 470 6.26 29.34 16.54
C GLU A 470 4.73 29.35 16.66
N ALA A 471 4.14 30.53 16.88
CA ALA A 471 2.69 30.66 16.93
C ALA A 471 2.03 30.25 15.60
N PHE A 472 0.95 29.48 15.67
CA PHE A 472 0.13 29.10 14.52
C PHE A 472 -0.73 30.29 14.07
N LYS A 473 -0.17 31.15 13.21
CA LYS A 473 -0.79 32.40 12.73
C LYS A 473 -1.75 32.22 11.54
N ALA A 474 -1.84 31.00 11.05
CA ALA A 474 -2.46 30.66 9.77
C ALA A 474 -3.99 30.59 9.81
N ALA A 475 -4.60 30.59 11.00
CA ALA A 475 -6.04 30.51 11.17
C ALA A 475 -6.54 31.52 12.21
N LYS A 476 -7.77 32.03 12.00
CA LYS A 476 -8.49 32.82 13.02
C LYS A 476 -9.05 31.86 14.08
N LEU A 477 -8.24 31.57 15.08
CA LEU A 477 -8.61 30.70 16.18
C LEU A 477 -9.69 31.34 17.08
N LYS A 478 -10.51 30.50 17.74
CA LYS A 478 -11.46 30.94 18.78
C LYS A 478 -10.70 31.62 19.93
N LYS A 479 -11.37 32.54 20.64
CA LYS A 479 -10.78 33.28 21.77
C LYS A 479 -10.33 32.28 22.86
N GLY A 480 -9.06 32.30 23.24
CA GLY A 480 -8.49 31.37 24.22
C GLY A 480 -7.75 30.17 23.62
N MET A 481 -7.94 29.89 22.33
CA MET A 481 -7.20 28.85 21.61
C MET A 481 -5.86 29.36 21.14
N LYS A 482 -4.78 28.71 21.59
CA LYS A 482 -3.42 28.97 21.12
C LYS A 482 -2.79 27.67 20.64
N TYR A 483 -2.42 27.66 19.37
CA TYR A 483 -1.69 26.56 18.76
C TYR A 483 -0.32 27.02 18.31
N VAL A 484 0.61 26.09 18.23
CA VAL A 484 1.98 26.33 17.79
C VAL A 484 2.38 25.31 16.73
N VAL A 485 3.25 25.72 15.81
CA VAL A 485 3.89 24.87 14.81
C VAL A 485 5.27 24.51 15.32
N LEU A 486 5.55 23.21 15.46
CA LEU A 486 6.87 22.74 15.88
C LEU A 486 7.85 22.85 14.70
N LYS A 487 9.04 23.40 14.96
CA LYS A 487 10.16 23.52 14.00
C LYS A 487 11.24 22.48 14.24
N THR A 488 11.28 21.89 15.44
CA THR A 488 12.18 20.78 15.73
C THR A 488 11.88 19.61 14.80
N ALA A 489 12.84 19.21 13.97
CA ALA A 489 12.80 17.94 13.26
C ALA A 489 13.57 16.90 14.07
N SER A 490 12.86 16.02 14.77
CA SER A 490 13.49 15.00 15.62
C SER A 490 12.70 13.69 15.57
N PRO A 491 13.36 12.52 15.45
CA PRO A 491 12.70 11.22 15.54
C PRO A 491 12.06 11.00 16.92
N HIS A 492 12.52 11.71 17.95
CA HIS A 492 11.95 11.64 19.30
C HIS A 492 10.55 12.27 19.40
N LEU A 493 10.13 13.12 18.46
CA LEU A 493 8.80 13.72 18.48
C LEU A 493 7.69 12.67 18.39
N VAL A 494 7.84 11.66 17.53
CA VAL A 494 6.84 10.59 17.40
C VAL A 494 6.67 9.85 18.73
N SER A 495 7.77 9.51 19.40
CA SER A 495 7.73 8.86 20.71
C SER A 495 7.07 9.73 21.78
N ALA A 496 7.37 11.03 21.81
CA ALA A 496 6.81 11.97 22.79
C ALA A 496 5.30 12.19 22.57
N PHE A 497 4.86 12.36 21.32
CA PHE A 497 3.44 12.44 20.97
C PHE A 497 2.69 11.16 21.33
N THR A 498 3.29 10.00 21.04
CA THR A 498 2.70 8.69 21.37
C THR A 498 2.51 8.54 22.88
N GLN A 499 3.47 9.00 23.68
CA GLN A 499 3.37 8.96 25.14
C GLN A 499 2.29 9.93 25.68
N LEU A 500 2.21 11.16 25.17
CA LEU A 500 1.15 12.10 25.53
C LEU A 500 -0.25 11.61 25.13
N HIS A 501 -0.35 10.93 23.99
CA HIS A 501 -1.58 10.27 23.55
C HIS A 501 -1.93 9.13 24.51
N LYS A 502 -0.99 8.25 24.85
CA LYS A 502 -1.20 7.18 25.85
C LYS A 502 -1.73 7.73 27.18
N GLU A 503 -1.13 8.79 27.70
CA GLU A 503 -1.54 9.48 28.93
C GLU A 503 -2.91 10.17 28.84
N GLY A 504 -3.43 10.40 27.64
CA GLY A 504 -4.72 11.08 27.42
C GLY A 504 -4.67 12.58 27.45
N LYS A 505 -3.46 13.16 27.49
CA LYS A 505 -3.25 14.60 27.29
C LYS A 505 -3.57 14.98 25.85
N ILE A 506 -3.26 14.09 24.91
CA ILE A 506 -3.72 14.14 23.52
C ILE A 506 -4.86 13.12 23.41
N SER A 507 -6.06 13.59 23.10
CA SER A 507 -7.22 12.71 22.86
C SER A 507 -7.29 12.26 21.40
N THR A 508 -6.79 13.10 20.48
CA THR A 508 -6.92 12.88 19.04
C THR A 508 -5.64 13.26 18.31
N LEU A 509 -5.07 12.27 17.63
CA LEU A 509 -3.87 12.41 16.84
C LEU A 509 -4.21 12.27 15.36
N ILE A 510 -4.05 13.35 14.61
CA ILE A 510 -4.31 13.39 13.17
C ILE A 510 -2.97 13.35 12.45
N GLY A 511 -2.81 12.49 11.46
CA GLY A 511 -1.55 12.35 10.75
C GLY A 511 -1.67 11.67 9.39
N THR A 512 -0.52 11.29 8.82
CA THR A 512 -0.49 10.57 7.54
C THR A 512 -0.25 9.09 7.71
N ARG A 513 -0.83 8.28 6.81
CA ARG A 513 -0.58 6.83 6.76
C ARG A 513 0.92 6.52 6.61
N SER A 514 1.66 7.34 5.88
CA SER A 514 3.11 7.16 5.69
C SER A 514 3.95 7.29 6.97
N LEU A 515 3.47 8.02 7.98
CA LEU A 515 4.21 8.21 9.24
C LEU A 515 3.69 7.28 10.34
N LEU A 516 2.38 7.10 10.42
CA LEU A 516 1.71 6.43 11.54
C LEU A 516 0.96 5.16 11.13
N GLY A 517 0.86 4.88 9.84
CA GLY A 517 0.10 3.75 9.31
C GLY A 517 0.86 2.44 9.27
N GLU A 518 2.20 2.46 9.27
CA GLU A 518 3.05 1.26 9.21
C GLU A 518 4.14 1.32 10.30
N GLY A 519 4.23 0.27 11.12
CA GLY A 519 5.26 0.13 12.17
C GLY A 519 5.10 1.02 13.41
N TRP A 520 4.02 1.81 13.52
CA TRP A 520 3.76 2.62 14.71
C TRP A 520 3.11 1.78 15.83
N ASP A 521 3.80 1.68 16.97
CA ASP A 521 3.36 0.88 18.11
C ASP A 521 2.51 1.71 19.09
N ALA A 522 1.18 1.61 18.97
CA ALA A 522 0.23 2.37 19.78
C ALA A 522 -0.94 1.49 20.29
N PRO A 523 -0.69 0.56 21.22
CA PRO A 523 -1.69 -0.41 21.70
C PRO A 523 -2.83 0.21 22.52
N HIS A 524 -2.70 1.50 22.87
CA HIS A 524 -3.71 2.26 23.62
C HIS A 524 -4.72 2.95 22.69
N VAL A 525 -4.51 2.96 21.37
CA VAL A 525 -5.47 3.49 20.39
C VAL A 525 -6.74 2.66 20.49
N ASN A 526 -7.87 3.35 20.58
CA ASN A 526 -9.17 2.69 20.73
C ASN A 526 -10.22 3.12 19.71
N ALA A 527 -9.88 4.07 18.84
CA ALA A 527 -10.63 4.41 17.65
C ALA A 527 -9.67 4.83 16.53
N LEU A 528 -9.90 4.33 15.31
CA LEU A 528 -9.10 4.63 14.13
C LEU A 528 -10.03 5.04 12.99
N ILE A 529 -9.79 6.21 12.41
CA ILE A 529 -10.49 6.70 11.22
C ILE A 529 -9.49 6.72 10.06
N LEU A 530 -9.74 5.89 9.05
CA LEU A 530 -8.99 5.88 7.80
C LEU A 530 -9.66 6.80 6.79
N ALA A 531 -9.12 8.01 6.63
CA ALA A 531 -9.55 8.99 5.64
C ALA A 531 -8.78 8.82 4.31
N THR A 532 -8.56 7.57 3.89
CA THR A 532 -7.79 7.19 2.69
C THR A 532 -8.63 7.31 1.41
N GLN A 533 -7.99 7.56 0.27
CA GLN A 533 -8.63 7.82 -1.03
C GLN A 533 -8.92 6.60 -1.88
#